data_AF-A0A0T0M6Y2-F1
#
_entry.id   AF-A0A0T0M6Y2-F1
#
_cell.length_a   1.000
_cell.length_b   1.000
_cell.length_c   1.000
_cell.angle_alpha   90.00
_cell.angle_beta   90.00
_cell.angle_gamma   90.00
#
_symmetry.space_group_name_H-M   'P 1'
#
loop_
_entity.id
_entity.type
_entity.pdbx_description
1 polymer ?
#
loop_
_entity_poly.entity_id
_entity_poly.type
_entity_poly.pdbx_seq_one_letter_code
_entity_poly.pdbx_strand_id
1 'polypeptide(L)'
;MLAFLVHYAGKCITGSIKKVSNRLKYLGRTPGKTSKTGEKVIEAMKKEGKIRTKKGVQQFKASDGKWYDMKYADMSHKKDAVTWWNKTGRKYGAKSEKVRKWMLDSKNYYLDHRSINRSAGAKLGQVYLPPKI
;
A
#
# COMPACT_ATOMS: atom_id res chain seq x y z
N MET A 1 22.15 -42.87 -17.84
CA MET A 1 21.17 -41.88 -18.33
C MET A 1 20.26 -41.40 -17.17
N LEU A 2 20.82 -40.95 -16.04
CA LEU A 2 20.01 -40.56 -14.86
C LEU A 2 20.60 -39.38 -14.06
N ALA A 3 21.47 -38.56 -14.65
CA ALA A 3 22.07 -37.39 -13.98
C ALA A 3 21.61 -36.04 -14.56
N PHE A 4 20.90 -36.02 -15.70
CA PHE A 4 20.48 -34.79 -16.37
C PHE A 4 19.09 -34.26 -15.96
N LEU A 5 18.21 -35.11 -15.42
CA LEU A 5 16.84 -34.74 -15.07
C LEU A 5 16.70 -34.02 -13.72
N VAL A 6 17.63 -34.20 -12.78
CA VAL A 6 17.55 -33.60 -11.43
C VAL A 6 17.94 -32.11 -11.44
N HIS A 7 18.81 -31.69 -12.36
CA HIS A 7 19.34 -30.32 -12.40
C HIS A 7 18.30 -29.28 -12.91
N TYR A 8 17.33 -29.69 -13.74
CA TYR A 8 16.32 -28.79 -14.30
C TYR A 8 15.11 -28.54 -13.38
N ALA A 9 14.75 -29.48 -12.51
CA ALA A 9 13.63 -29.32 -11.58
C ALA A 9 13.89 -28.24 -10.51
N GLY A 10 15.13 -28.12 -10.01
CA GLY A 10 15.50 -27.10 -9.02
C GLY A 10 15.42 -25.65 -9.53
N LYS A 11 15.63 -25.44 -10.83
CA LYS A 11 15.59 -24.12 -11.48
C LYS A 11 14.16 -23.58 -11.66
N CYS A 12 13.18 -24.46 -11.85
CA CYS A 12 11.77 -24.07 -12.01
C CYS A 12 11.08 -23.75 -10.67
N ILE A 13 11.43 -24.45 -9.60
CA ILE A 13 10.85 -24.23 -8.26
C ILE A 13 11.36 -22.92 -7.65
N THR A 14 12.62 -22.57 -7.85
CA THR A 14 13.24 -21.33 -7.35
C THR A 14 12.72 -20.07 -8.07
N GLY A 15 12.29 -20.16 -9.34
CA GLY A 15 11.65 -19.06 -10.07
C GLY A 15 10.23 -18.71 -9.61
N SER A 16 9.61 -19.57 -8.79
CA SER A 16 8.19 -19.46 -8.40
C SER A 16 7.97 -18.86 -7.00
N ILE A 17 9.02 -18.71 -6.19
CA ILE A 17 8.92 -18.12 -4.85
C ILE A 17 8.95 -16.59 -4.99
N LYS A 18 7.77 -15.95 -4.99
CA LYS A 18 7.67 -14.48 -4.97
C LYS A 18 8.37 -13.92 -3.73
N LYS A 19 9.49 -13.24 -3.94
CA LYS A 19 10.18 -12.47 -2.90
C LYS A 19 9.21 -11.47 -2.27
N VAL A 20 8.99 -11.62 -0.95
CA VAL A 20 8.19 -10.68 -0.17
C VAL A 20 8.89 -9.32 -0.17
N SER A 21 8.19 -8.27 -0.60
CA SER A 21 8.75 -6.92 -0.61
C SER A 21 9.10 -6.46 0.80
N ASN A 22 10.16 -5.64 0.95
CA ASN A 22 10.52 -5.05 2.24
C ASN A 22 9.35 -4.28 2.87
N ARG A 23 8.53 -3.60 2.05
CA ARG A 23 7.30 -2.95 2.50
C ARG A 23 6.34 -3.92 3.19
N LEU A 24 6.15 -5.13 2.64
CA LEU A 24 5.27 -6.13 3.24
C LEU A 24 5.93 -6.80 4.45
N LYS A 25 7.24 -7.07 4.38
CA LYS A 25 8.05 -7.62 5.48
C LYS A 25 8.03 -6.71 6.71
N TYR A 26 8.26 -5.41 6.52
CA TYR A 26 8.45 -4.46 7.62
C TYR A 26 7.17 -3.81 8.11
N LEU A 27 6.24 -3.47 7.20
CA LEU A 27 5.04 -2.73 7.60
C LEU A 27 3.80 -3.62 7.65
N GLY A 28 3.72 -4.70 6.87
CA GLY A 28 2.49 -5.48 6.68
C GLY A 28 1.48 -4.79 5.75
N ARG A 29 0.49 -5.50 5.21
CA ARG A 29 -0.38 -5.02 4.10
C ARG A 29 -0.99 -3.63 4.34
N THR A 30 -1.13 -2.84 3.26
CA THR A 30 -1.97 -1.62 3.27
C THR A 30 -3.42 -2.07 3.48
N PRO A 31 -4.21 -1.41 4.34
CA PRO A 31 -5.63 -1.70 4.43
C PRO A 31 -6.31 -1.53 3.07
N GLY A 32 -7.30 -2.39 2.79
CA GLY A 32 -8.15 -2.23 1.61
C GLY A 32 -9.25 -1.19 1.85
N LYS A 33 -9.80 -0.63 0.78
CA LYS A 33 -10.92 0.33 0.86
C LYS A 33 -12.21 -0.27 1.48
N THR A 34 -12.36 -1.59 1.45
CA THR A 34 -13.46 -2.34 2.07
C THR A 34 -13.14 -2.86 3.48
N SER A 35 -11.98 -2.50 4.05
CA SER A 35 -11.65 -2.81 5.44
C SER A 35 -12.22 -1.75 6.39
N LYS A 36 -12.29 -2.05 7.69
CA LYS A 36 -12.67 -1.07 8.73
C LYS A 36 -11.89 0.27 8.64
N THR A 37 -10.60 0.21 8.32
CA THR A 37 -9.79 1.43 8.09
C THR A 37 -10.23 2.16 6.82
N GLY A 38 -10.49 1.42 5.73
CA GLY A 38 -10.94 1.98 4.46
C GLY A 38 -12.32 2.62 4.53
N GLU A 39 -13.25 2.00 5.26
CA GLU A 39 -14.59 2.56 5.53
C GLU A 39 -14.50 3.91 6.24
N LYS A 40 -13.66 4.01 7.28
CA LYS A 40 -13.39 5.28 7.99
C LYS A 40 -12.79 6.35 7.07
N VAL A 41 -11.94 5.97 6.13
CA VAL A 41 -11.40 6.92 5.12
C VAL A 41 -12.50 7.40 4.20
N ILE A 42 -13.34 6.50 3.69
CA ILE A 42 -14.47 6.84 2.81
C ILE A 42 -15.44 7.77 3.55
N GLU A 43 -15.76 7.47 4.82
CA GLU A 43 -16.63 8.30 5.65
C GLU A 43 -16.06 9.72 5.84
N ALA A 44 -14.77 9.83 6.16
CA ALA A 44 -14.10 11.13 6.26
C ALA A 44 -14.15 11.89 4.93
N MET A 45 -13.83 11.23 3.81
CA MET A 45 -13.88 11.86 2.49
C MET A 45 -15.30 12.24 2.05
N LYS A 46 -16.34 11.52 2.50
CA LYS A 46 -17.74 11.95 2.31
C LYS A 46 -18.02 13.26 3.04
N LYS A 47 -17.61 13.37 4.31
CA LYS A 47 -17.76 14.60 5.12
C LYS A 47 -17.00 15.79 4.50
N GLU A 48 -15.88 15.52 3.83
CA GLU A 48 -15.10 16.52 3.08
C GLU A 48 -15.66 16.87 1.68
N GLY A 49 -16.78 16.27 1.25
CA GLY A 49 -17.33 16.49 -0.09
C GLY A 49 -16.48 15.91 -1.22
N LYS A 50 -15.60 14.94 -0.92
CA LYS A 50 -14.69 14.27 -1.87
C LYS A 50 -15.19 12.91 -2.34
N ILE A 51 -16.38 12.49 -1.90
CA ILE A 51 -17.11 11.32 -2.43
C ILE A 51 -18.46 11.80 -2.91
N ARG A 52 -18.90 11.33 -4.08
CA ARG A 52 -20.22 11.64 -4.63
C ARG A 52 -20.80 10.44 -5.38
N THR A 53 -22.09 10.50 -5.68
CA THR A 53 -22.72 9.58 -6.63
C THR A 53 -23.13 10.36 -7.88
N LYS A 54 -22.69 9.90 -9.06
CA LYS A 54 -23.07 10.49 -10.36
C LYS A 54 -23.57 9.38 -11.27
N LYS A 55 -24.80 9.49 -11.77
CA LYS A 55 -25.45 8.48 -12.63
C LYS A 55 -25.41 7.07 -12.01
N GLY A 56 -25.73 6.95 -10.72
CA GLY A 56 -25.72 5.67 -9.99
C GLY A 56 -24.33 5.12 -9.63
N VAL A 57 -23.24 5.76 -10.07
CA VAL A 57 -21.87 5.31 -9.79
C VAL A 57 -21.24 6.17 -8.70
N GLN A 58 -20.70 5.54 -7.66
CA GLN A 58 -19.93 6.24 -6.63
C GLN A 58 -18.56 6.63 -7.18
N GLN A 59 -18.18 7.88 -6.97
CA GLN A 59 -16.94 8.49 -7.40
C GLN A 59 -16.21 9.14 -6.23
N PHE A 60 -14.88 9.24 -6.35
CA PHE A 60 -14.02 9.98 -5.42
C PHE A 60 -13.23 11.05 -6.16
N LYS A 61 -12.92 12.15 -5.48
CA LYS A 61 -12.04 13.21 -5.98
C LYS A 61 -10.58 12.82 -5.64
N ALA A 62 -9.78 12.54 -6.67
CA ALA A 62 -8.38 12.18 -6.54
C ALA A 62 -7.49 13.41 -6.26
N SER A 63 -6.19 13.20 -6.03
CA SER A 63 -5.26 14.28 -5.69
C SER A 63 -5.03 15.29 -6.82
N ASP A 64 -5.32 14.91 -8.07
CA ASP A 64 -5.28 15.79 -9.25
C ASP A 64 -6.56 16.63 -9.41
N GLY A 65 -7.48 16.54 -8.44
CA GLY A 65 -8.74 17.29 -8.44
C GLY A 65 -9.84 16.70 -9.32
N LYS A 66 -9.57 15.61 -10.06
CA LYS A 66 -10.55 14.96 -10.95
C LYS A 66 -11.36 13.91 -10.21
N TRP A 67 -12.55 13.64 -10.72
CA TRP A 67 -13.46 12.63 -10.19
C TRP A 67 -13.30 11.31 -10.94
N TYR A 68 -13.11 10.22 -10.18
CA TYR A 68 -12.94 8.87 -10.72
C TYR A 68 -13.89 7.89 -10.05
N ASP A 69 -14.27 6.82 -10.76
CA ASP A 69 -15.05 5.73 -10.20
C ASP A 69 -14.29 5.01 -9.08
N MET A 70 -15.00 4.58 -8.04
CA MET A 70 -14.42 3.89 -6.88
C MET A 70 -13.60 2.63 -7.23
N LYS A 71 -13.84 2.01 -8.40
CA LYS A 71 -13.04 0.87 -8.88
C LYS A 71 -11.56 1.23 -9.13
N TYR A 72 -11.26 2.49 -9.42
CA TYR A 72 -9.90 2.98 -9.63
C TYR A 72 -9.21 3.49 -8.36
N ALA A 73 -9.92 3.52 -7.24
CA ALA A 73 -9.39 3.98 -5.96
C ALA A 73 -8.44 2.96 -5.32
N ASP A 74 -7.22 3.42 -5.01
CA ASP A 74 -6.29 2.78 -4.08
C ASP A 74 -6.23 3.60 -2.77
N MET A 75 -5.93 2.93 -1.65
CA MET A 75 -5.63 3.60 -0.37
C MET A 75 -4.23 4.22 -0.44
N SER A 76 -4.17 5.54 -0.61
CA SER A 76 -2.93 6.32 -0.68
C SER A 76 -2.54 6.80 0.71
N HIS A 77 -1.24 6.73 1.05
CA HIS A 77 -0.77 7.29 2.30
C HIS A 77 -0.61 8.80 2.17
N LYS A 78 -1.03 9.57 3.19
CA LYS A 78 -0.74 11.02 3.26
C LYS A 78 0.76 11.31 3.42
N LYS A 79 1.47 10.42 4.12
CA LYS A 79 2.93 10.41 4.24
C LYS A 79 3.43 9.07 3.72
N ASP A 80 4.29 9.08 2.72
CA ASP A 80 4.78 7.86 2.09
C ASP A 80 5.29 6.84 3.09
N ALA A 81 4.87 5.59 2.92
CA ALA A 81 5.20 4.50 3.83
C ALA A 81 6.71 4.28 3.96
N VAL A 82 7.47 4.42 2.86
CA VAL A 82 8.93 4.30 2.86
C VAL A 82 9.59 5.45 3.61
N THR A 83 9.13 6.68 3.38
CA THR A 83 9.61 7.88 4.08
C THR A 83 9.34 7.78 5.58
N TRP A 84 8.13 7.37 5.98
CA TRP A 84 7.79 7.19 7.40
C TRP A 84 8.59 6.06 8.04
N TRP A 85 8.75 4.92 7.36
CA TRP A 85 9.56 3.81 7.84
C TRP A 85 11.01 4.24 8.08
N ASN A 86 11.64 4.87 7.09
CA ASN A 86 13.05 5.24 7.14
C ASN A 86 13.33 6.30 8.24
N LYS A 87 12.40 7.23 8.46
CA LYS A 87 12.54 8.28 9.49
C LYS A 87 12.15 7.82 10.89
N THR A 88 11.11 7.00 11.00
CA THR A 88 10.43 6.71 12.27
C THR A 88 10.23 5.22 12.50
N GLY A 89 9.52 4.53 11.59
CA GLY A 89 9.05 3.16 11.80
C GLY A 89 10.15 2.15 12.09
N ARG A 90 11.31 2.27 11.44
CA ARG A 90 12.43 1.34 11.60
C ARG A 90 13.02 1.28 13.01
N LYS A 91 12.77 2.31 13.84
CA LYS A 91 13.19 2.37 15.25
C LYS A 91 12.34 1.47 16.16
N TYR A 92 11.16 1.06 15.70
CA TYR A 92 10.23 0.23 16.48
C TYR A 92 10.25 -1.25 16.10
N GLY A 93 11.02 -1.65 15.07
CA GLY A 93 11.04 -3.03 14.57
C GLY A 93 9.97 -3.33 13.52
N ALA A 94 10.21 -4.38 12.74
CA ALA A 94 9.30 -4.82 11.69
C ALA A 94 7.97 -5.32 12.30
N LYS A 95 6.85 -4.80 11.81
CA LYS A 95 5.47 -5.16 12.21
C LYS A 95 5.20 -5.07 13.71
N SER A 96 5.98 -4.31 14.47
CA SER A 96 5.66 -4.05 15.86
C SER A 96 4.29 -3.37 16.00
N GLU A 97 3.71 -3.43 17.20
CA GLU A 97 2.40 -2.86 17.48
C GLU A 97 2.33 -1.38 17.05
N LYS A 98 3.37 -0.59 17.33
CA LYS A 98 3.46 0.82 16.90
C LYS A 98 3.40 0.98 15.38
N VAL A 99 4.11 0.13 14.63
CA VAL A 99 4.10 0.15 13.17
C VAL A 99 2.74 -0.25 12.61
N ARG A 100 2.12 -1.29 13.19
CA ARG A 100 0.79 -1.75 12.75
C ARG A 100 -0.31 -0.74 13.10
N LYS A 101 -0.23 -0.09 14.26
CA LYS A 101 -1.12 1.00 14.66
C LYS A 101 -1.07 2.15 13.65
N TRP A 102 0.13 2.56 13.23
CA TRP A 102 0.28 3.58 12.18
C TRP A 102 -0.32 3.13 10.83
N MET A 103 -0.04 1.89 10.42
CA MET A 103 -0.57 1.32 9.17
C MET A 103 -2.10 1.13 9.13
N LEU A 104 -2.76 1.06 10.29
CA LEU A 104 -4.21 0.82 10.40
C LEU A 104 -4.99 2.08 10.79
N ASP A 105 -4.32 3.18 11.11
CA ASP A 105 -4.95 4.46 11.39
C ASP A 105 -5.45 5.12 10.08
N SER A 106 -6.76 5.27 9.97
CA SER A 106 -7.41 5.87 8.81
C SER A 106 -6.97 7.31 8.55
N LYS A 107 -6.52 8.04 9.59
CA LYS A 107 -6.04 9.42 9.45
C LYS A 107 -4.80 9.53 8.55
N ASN A 108 -4.06 8.42 8.37
CA ASN A 108 -2.88 8.36 7.51
C ASN A 108 -3.21 8.15 6.02
N TYR A 109 -4.48 8.06 5.65
CA TYR A 109 -4.90 7.68 4.30
C TYR A 109 -5.89 8.67 3.67
N TYR A 110 -5.94 8.63 2.35
CA TYR A 110 -7.02 9.13 1.51
C TYR A 110 -7.16 8.20 0.29
N LEU A 111 -8.24 8.32 -0.48
CA LEU A 111 -8.39 7.61 -1.74
C LEU A 111 -7.75 8.40 -2.87
N ASP A 112 -6.96 7.71 -3.68
CA ASP A 112 -6.34 8.30 -4.86
C ASP A 112 -6.44 7.37 -6.06
N HIS A 113 -6.28 7.93 -7.25
CA HIS A 113 -6.27 7.13 -8.47
C HIS A 113 -5.05 6.21 -8.45
N ARG A 114 -5.27 4.90 -8.67
CA ARG A 114 -4.23 3.87 -8.59
C ARG A 114 -2.95 4.20 -9.36
N SER A 115 -3.06 4.81 -10.54
CA SER A 115 -1.88 5.19 -11.34
C SER A 115 -1.12 6.37 -10.74
N ILE A 116 -1.83 7.35 -10.16
CA ILE A 116 -1.22 8.52 -9.52
C ILE A 116 -0.49 8.08 -8.26
N ASN A 117 -1.17 7.34 -7.38
CA ASN A 117 -0.62 6.79 -6.14
C ASN A 117 0.67 5.98 -6.40
N ARG A 118 0.61 5.05 -7.38
CA ARG A 118 1.76 4.20 -7.71
C ARG A 118 2.92 4.99 -8.31
N SER A 119 2.63 5.97 -9.16
CA SER A 119 3.66 6.85 -9.76
C SER A 119 4.32 7.73 -8.70
N ALA A 120 3.55 8.32 -7.78
CA ALA A 120 4.07 9.14 -6.69
C ALA A 120 5.10 8.38 -5.85
N GLY A 121 4.77 7.14 -5.45
CA GLY A 121 5.71 6.30 -4.71
C GLY A 121 6.99 5.96 -5.49
N ALA A 122 6.89 5.72 -6.80
CA ALA A 122 8.06 5.43 -7.64
C ALA A 122 8.99 6.65 -7.78
N LYS A 123 8.43 7.85 -7.88
CA LYS A 123 9.18 9.11 -8.01
C LYS A 123 10.01 9.47 -6.77
N LEU A 124 9.74 8.87 -5.61
CA LEU A 124 10.50 9.13 -4.38
C LEU A 124 11.95 8.66 -4.46
N GLY A 125 12.26 7.65 -5.28
CA GLY A 125 13.62 7.07 -5.36
C GLY A 125 14.11 6.43 -4.05
N GLN A 126 13.21 6.16 -3.08
CA GLN A 126 13.58 5.64 -1.77
C GLN A 126 13.42 4.13 -1.67
N VAL A 127 14.35 3.49 -0.96
CA VAL A 127 14.27 2.07 -0.58
C VAL A 127 14.03 1.93 0.93
N TYR A 128 13.41 0.82 1.32
CA TYR A 128 13.19 0.51 2.74
C TYR A 128 14.50 0.05 3.39
N LEU A 129 14.99 0.82 4.36
CA LEU A 129 16.16 0.47 5.17
C LEU A 129 15.84 -0.66 6.16
N PRO A 130 16.82 -1.44 6.64
CA PRO A 130 16.58 -2.46 7.66
C PRO A 130 16.12 -1.84 9.00
N PRO A 131 15.41 -2.61 9.85
CA PRO A 131 15.13 -2.24 11.24
C PRO A 131 16.40 -1.83 11.99
N LYS A 132 16.27 -0.95 13.00
CA LYS A 132 17.38 -0.50 13.87
C LYS A 132 17.46 -1.25 15.20
N ILE A 133 16.57 -2.21 15.40
CA ILE A 133 16.48 -3.04 16.60
C ILE A 133 16.58 -4.50 16.20
#